data_AF-A0A3D2EYB3-F1
#
_entry.id   AF-A0A3D2EYB3-F1
#
_cell.length_a   1.000
_cell.length_b   1.000
_cell.length_c   1.000
_cell.angle_alpha   90.00
_cell.angle_beta   90.00
_cell.angle_gamma   90.00
#
_symmetry.space_group_name_H-M   'P 1'
#
loop_
_entity.id
_entity.type
_entity.pdbx_description
1 polymer ?
#
loop_
_entity_poly.entity_id
_entity_poly.type
_entity_poly.pdbx_seq_one_letter_code
_entity_poly.pdbx_strand_id
1 'polypeptide(L)' 'VGTCFGGTPEIVVSGETGFIVNPRNTLGYAQALVKLLNNPDLAGEMGRKGNKRVKMEFSLEKQADAYLGLFR' A
#
# COMPACT_ATOMS: atom_id res chain seq x y z
N VAL A 1 2.28 5.20 -5.04
CA VAL A 1 3.68 4.74 -5.24
C VAL A 1 4.43 5.06 -3.97
N GLY A 2 5.15 4.09 -3.42
CA GLY A 2 5.87 4.22 -2.16
C GLY A 2 7.28 3.63 -2.26
N THR A 3 8.08 3.88 -1.24
CA THR A 3 9.49 3.41 -1.20
C THR A 3 9.63 2.04 -0.57
N CYS A 4 10.73 1.36 -0.81
CA CYS A 4 11.07 0.09 -0.15
C CYS A 4 11.62 0.24 1.27
N PHE A 5 11.61 1.45 1.85
CA PHE A 5 12.09 1.72 3.21
C PHE A 5 10.94 1.96 4.18
N GLY A 6 11.18 1.67 5.47
CA GLY A 6 10.18 1.81 6.53
C GLY A 6 9.00 0.85 6.37
N GLY A 7 7.83 1.21 6.93
CA GLY A 7 6.64 0.35 6.93
C GLY A 7 5.82 0.36 5.64
N THR A 8 6.26 1.05 4.58
CA THR A 8 5.47 1.13 3.33
C THR A 8 5.28 -0.25 2.65
N PRO A 9 6.30 -1.14 2.60
CA PRO A 9 6.15 -2.50 2.07
C PRO A 9 5.22 -3.40 2.90
N GLU A 10 4.96 -3.08 4.17
CA GLU A 10 4.03 -3.84 5.02
C GLU A 10 2.56 -3.55 4.63
N ILE A 11 2.29 -2.29 4.29
CA ILE A 11 0.96 -1.80 3.95
C ILE A 11 0.64 -2.06 2.47
N VAL A 12 1.59 -1.83 1.56
CA VAL A 12 1.38 -1.89 0.11
C VAL A 12 1.84 -3.22 -0.48
N VAL A 13 0.93 -3.93 -1.15
CA VAL A 13 1.24 -5.10 -1.97
C VAL A 13 1.56 -4.60 -3.38
N SER A 14 2.85 -4.61 -3.73
CA SER A 14 3.34 -4.05 -5.00
C SER A 14 2.72 -4.79 -6.19
N GLY A 15 2.15 -4.05 -7.15
CA GLY A 15 1.41 -4.58 -8.28
C GLY A 15 -0.09 -4.77 -8.04
N GLU A 16 -0.54 -4.78 -6.77
CA GLU A 16 -1.95 -5.02 -6.44
C GLU A 16 -2.65 -3.82 -5.80
N THR A 17 -2.07 -3.25 -4.73
CA THR A 17 -2.61 -2.10 -4.00
C THR A 17 -1.82 -0.82 -4.22
N GLY A 18 -0.80 -0.89 -5.07
CA GLY A 18 0.10 0.20 -5.40
C GLY A 18 1.42 -0.31 -5.97
N PHE A 19 2.45 0.52 -5.96
CA PHE A 19 3.81 0.14 -6.36
C PHE A 19 4.80 0.48 -5.24
N ILE A 20 5.71 -0.45 -4.98
CA ILE A 20 6.92 -0.23 -4.19
C ILE A 20 8.10 -0.11 -5.14
N VAL A 21 8.85 0.99 -5.05
CA VAL A 21 10.03 1.25 -5.88
C VAL A 21 11.18 1.72 -5.00
N ASN A 22 12.40 1.27 -5.31
CA ASN A 22 13.60 1.80 -4.64
C ASN A 22 13.73 3.31 -4.95
N PRO A 23 13.81 4.20 -3.95
CA PRO A 23 13.83 5.65 -4.20
C PRO A 23 15.12 6.13 -4.88
N ARG A 24 16.20 5.34 -4.83
CA ARG A 24 17.43 5.62 -5.61
C ARG A 24 17.27 5.29 -7.09
N ASN A 25 16.25 4.52 -7.46
CA ASN A 25 15.83 4.33 -8.84
C ASN A 25 14.80 5.40 -9.23
N THR A 26 15.28 6.62 -9.45
CA THR A 26 14.44 7.78 -9.80
C THR A 26 13.63 7.55 -11.08
N LEU A 27 14.24 6.91 -12.10
CA LEU A 27 13.58 6.59 -13.35
C LEU A 27 12.42 5.60 -13.13
N GLY A 28 12.65 4.51 -12.38
CA GLY A 28 11.60 3.54 -12.06
C GLY A 28 10.48 4.16 -11.23
N TYR A 29 10.79 5.10 -10.34
CA TYR A 29 9.80 5.79 -9.53
C TYR A 29 8.91 6.70 -10.40
N ALA A 30 9.53 7.47 -11.31
CA ALA A 30 8.82 8.30 -12.28
C ALA A 30 7.95 7.45 -13.21
N GLN A 31 8.47 6.33 -13.72
CA GLN A 31 7.71 5.40 -14.57
C GLN A 31 6.47 4.84 -13.85
N ALA A 32 6.58 4.47 -12.57
CA ALA A 32 5.45 3.99 -11.79
C ALA A 32 4.36 5.06 -11.61
N LEU A 33 4.76 6.33 -11.41
CA LEU A 33 3.83 7.46 -11.35
C LEU A 33 3.15 7.70 -12.70
N VAL A 34 3.91 7.79 -13.78
CA VAL A 34 3.40 7.98 -15.14
C VAL A 34 2.44 6.84 -15.52
N LYS A 35 2.77 5.60 -15.17
CA LYS A 35 1.89 4.45 -15.40
C LYS A 35 0.52 4.62 -14.74
N LEU A 36 0.45 5.11 -13.51
CA LEU A 36 -0.84 5.35 -12.84
C LEU A 36 -1.57 6.56 -13.42
N LEU A 37 -0.86 7.65 -13.72
CA LEU A 37 -1.46 8.86 -14.30
C LEU A 37 -2.07 8.60 -15.68
N ASN A 38 -1.43 7.75 -16.49
CA ASN A 38 -1.92 7.40 -17.83
C ASN A 38 -2.97 6.26 -17.84
N ASN A 39 -3.19 5.58 -16.71
CA ASN A 39 -4.12 4.45 -16.62
C ASN A 39 -5.08 4.65 -15.43
N PRO A 40 -6.13 5.49 -15.56
CA PRO A 40 -7.05 5.80 -14.48
C PRO A 40 -7.78 4.56 -13.93
N ASP A 41 -8.09 3.58 -14.78
CA ASP A 41 -8.73 2.32 -14.36
C ASP A 41 -7.83 1.52 -13.42
N LEU A 42 -6.55 1.37 -13.77
CA LEU A 42 -5.55 0.72 -12.93
C LEU A 42 -5.39 1.46 -11.60
N ALA A 43 -5.30 2.79 -11.65
CA ALA A 43 -5.19 3.62 -10.46
C ALA A 43 -6.43 3.46 -9.55
N GLY A 44 -7.63 3.46 -10.13
CA GLY A 44 -8.88 3.24 -9.41
C GLY A 44 -8.98 1.84 -8.81
N GLU A 45 -8.56 0.81 -9.55
CA GLU A 45 -8.54 -0.57 -9.07
C GLU A 45 -7.57 -0.74 -7.90
N MET A 46 -6.32 -0.28 -8.04
CA MET A 46 -5.33 -0.32 -6.97
C MET A 46 -5.81 0.45 -5.74
N GLY A 47 -6.43 1.63 -5.94
CA GLY A 47 -6.99 2.43 -4.85
C GLY A 47 -8.11 1.70 -4.09
N ARG A 48 -9.04 1.05 -4.81
CA ARG A 48 -10.10 0.23 -4.19
C ARG A 48 -9.52 -0.96 -3.42
N LYS A 49 -8.57 -1.70 -4.02
CA LYS A 49 -7.89 -2.83 -3.36
C LYS A 49 -7.12 -2.38 -2.11
N GLY A 50 -6.40 -1.26 -2.20
CA GLY A 50 -5.69 -0.66 -1.08
C GLY A 50 -6.63 -0.24 0.06
N ASN A 51 -7.73 0.45 -0.25
CA ASN A 51 -8.73 0.84 0.76
C ASN A 51 -9.32 -0.38 1.46
N LYS A 52 -9.68 -1.43 0.70
CA LYS A 52 -10.20 -2.68 1.26
C LYS A 52 -9.17 -3.32 2.20
N ARG A 53 -7.90 -3.40 1.79
CA ARG A 53 -6.82 -3.95 2.63
C ARG A 53 -6.66 -3.18 3.94
N VAL A 54 -6.59 -1.85 3.90
CA VAL A 54 -6.46 -1.02 5.11
C VAL A 54 -7.60 -1.29 6.09
N LYS A 55 -8.84 -1.34 5.59
CA LYS A 55 -10.02 -1.65 6.43
C LYS A 55 -10.01 -3.05 7.04
N MET A 56 -9.44 -4.04 6.36
CA MET A 56 -9.43 -5.43 6.84
C MET A 56 -8.23 -5.74 7.75
N GLU A 57 -7.09 -5.11 7.52
CA GLU A 57 -5.82 -5.50 8.15
C GLU A 57 -5.28 -4.46 9.14
N PHE A 58 -5.66 -3.20 8.99
CA PHE A 58 -5.05 -2.08 9.74
C PHE A 58 -6.12 -1.19 10.38
N SER A 59 -7.26 -1.76 10.76
CA SER A 59 -8.30 -1.03 11.50
C SER A 59 -7.94 -0.90 12.98
N LEU A 60 -8.45 0.14 13.63
CA LEU A 60 -8.23 0.38 15.06
C LEU A 60 -8.86 -0.73 15.91
N GLU A 61 -10.02 -1.24 15.48
CA GLU A 61 -10.71 -2.35 16.15
C GLU A 61 -9.82 -3.59 16.16
N LYS A 62 -9.26 -3.96 15.00
CA LYS A 62 -8.37 -5.12 14.89
C LYS A 62 -7.10 -4.94 15.73
N GLN A 63 -6.55 -3.73 15.78
CA GLN A 63 -5.39 -3.41 16.63
C GLN A 63 -5.73 -3.55 18.12
N ALA A 64 -6.86 -2.99 18.56
CA ALA A 64 -7.30 -3.05 19.95
C ALA A 64 -7.58 -4.49 20.38
N ASP A 65 -8.27 -5.28 19.55
CA ASP A 65 -8.55 -6.69 19.81
C ASP A 65 -7.27 -7.51 19.94
N ALA A 66 -6.29 -7.28 19.06
CA ALA A 66 -4.99 -7.94 19.14
C ALA A 66 -4.24 -7.62 20.44
N TYR A 67 -4.27 -6.37 20.89
CA TYR A 67 -3.63 -5.94 22.14
C TYR A 67 -4.35 -6.50 23.37
N LEU A 68 -5.68 -6.46 23.40
CA LEU A 68 -6.46 -7.03 24.50
C LEU A 68 -6.24 -8.55 24.62
N GLY A 69 -6.03 -9.24 23.50
CA GLY A 69 -5.69 -10.66 23.47
C GLY A 69 -4.39 -11.03 24.19
N LEU A 70 -3.46 -10.08 24.36
CA LEU A 70 -2.19 -10.30 25.07
C LEU A 70 -2.35 -10.26 26.61
N PHE A 71 -3.44 -9.68 27.11
CA PHE A 71 -3.71 -9.52 28.55
C PHE A 71 -4.71 -10.55 29.10
N ARG A 72 -5.20 -11.46 28.27
CA ARG A 72 -6.14 -12.52 28.66
C ARG A 72 -5.43 -13.80 29.09
#